data_AF-A0A183FM36-F1
#
_entry.id   AF-A0A183FM36-F1
#
_cell.length_a   1.000
_cell.length_b   1.000
_cell.length_c   1.000
_cell.angle_alpha   90.00
_cell.angle_beta   90.00
_cell.angle_gamma   90.00
#
_symmetry.space_group_name_H-M   'P 1'
#
loop_
_entity.id
_entity.type
_entity.pdbx_description
1 polymer ?
#
loop_
_entity_poly.entity_id
_entity_poly.type
_entity_poly.pdbx_seq_one_letter_code
_entity_poly.pdbx_strand_id
1 'polypeptide(L)'
;MRQRGVGGVGVLVNTHLAMNIDSYESLTTRIGRLRLKRCGSVPALTVFVTYAPTSDYDDEEVEAFYVERKNSIRRKITPSTR
;
A
#
# COMPACT_ATOMS: atom_id res chain seq x y z
N MET A 1 -2.13 23.56 18.91
CA MET A 1 -1.98 23.15 17.50
C MET A 1 -1.15 21.87 17.48
N ARG A 2 -1.77 20.69 17.40
CA ARG A 2 -1.02 19.42 17.35
C ARG A 2 -0.55 19.22 15.91
N GLN A 3 0.77 19.34 15.66
CA GLN A 3 1.34 18.83 14.42
C GLN A 3 1.26 17.30 14.49
N ARG A 4 0.26 16.70 13.85
CA ARG A 4 0.24 15.26 13.58
C ARG A 4 1.43 14.99 12.66
N GLY A 5 2.52 14.47 13.20
CA GLY A 5 3.66 14.04 12.38
C GLY A 5 3.16 13.00 11.38
N VAL A 6 3.20 13.34 10.09
CA VAL A 6 2.79 12.42 9.02
C VAL A 6 3.89 11.36 8.90
N GLY A 7 3.77 10.29 9.69
CA GLY A 7 4.67 9.14 9.60
C GLY A 7 4.47 8.41 8.27
N GLY A 8 5.56 8.10 7.58
CA GLY A 8 5.54 7.32 6.34
C GLY A 8 5.20 5.84 6.57
N VAL A 9 4.76 5.16 5.51
CA VAL A 9 4.58 3.70 5.50
C VAL A 9 5.91 3.01 5.20
N GLY A 10 6.29 2.05 6.04
CA GLY A 10 7.45 1.18 5.83
C GLY A 10 7.03 -0.29 5.81
N VAL A 11 7.77 -1.11 5.05
CA VAL A 11 7.56 -2.56 4.99
C VAL A 11 8.85 -3.25 5.37
N LEU A 12 8.82 -4.07 6.42
CA LEU A 12 9.93 -4.95 6.76
C LEU A 12 9.78 -6.26 5.99
N VAL A 13 10.85 -6.67 5.33
CA VAL A 13 10.88 -7.85 4.47
C VAL A 13 12.02 -8.78 4.92
N ASN A 14 11.77 -10.08 4.84
CA ASN A 14 12.82 -11.07 5.08
C ASN A 14 13.88 -11.00 3.97
N THR A 15 15.16 -11.14 4.31
CA THR A 15 16.28 -11.14 3.37
C THR A 15 16.11 -12.12 2.21
N HIS A 16 15.59 -13.33 2.46
CA HIS A 16 15.31 -14.32 1.43
C HIS A 16 14.18 -13.89 0.48
N LEU A 17 13.24 -13.09 0.97
CA LEU A 17 12.15 -12.52 0.18
C LEU A 17 12.59 -11.25 -0.57
N ALA A 18 13.65 -10.58 -0.13
CA ALA A 18 14.11 -9.31 -0.69
C ALA A 18 14.46 -9.42 -2.19
N MET A 19 15.03 -10.55 -2.62
CA MET A 19 15.34 -10.81 -4.03
C MET A 19 14.08 -10.86 -4.93
N ASN A 20 12.95 -11.26 -4.32
CA ASN A 20 11.66 -11.36 -4.99
C ASN A 20 10.90 -10.03 -5.00
N ILE A 21 11.44 -8.95 -4.43
CA ILE A 21 10.81 -7.63 -4.52
C ILE A 21 11.01 -7.10 -5.93
N ASP A 22 9.91 -6.76 -6.57
CA ASP A 22 9.89 -6.12 -7.88
C ASP A 22 9.93 -4.60 -7.71
N SER A 23 9.02 -4.06 -6.90
CA SER A 23 8.93 -2.62 -6.66
C SER A 23 8.19 -2.31 -5.37
N TYR A 24 8.54 -1.17 -4.76
CA TYR A 24 7.79 -0.55 -3.67
C TYR A 24 7.35 0.85 -4.10
N GLU A 25 6.10 1.19 -3.86
CA GLU A 25 5.53 2.50 -4.16
C GLU A 25 4.70 3.00 -2.97
N SER A 26 5.00 4.20 -2.49
CA SER A 26 4.12 4.90 -1.56
C SER A 26 3.04 5.59 -2.38
N LEU A 27 1.83 5.03 -2.40
CA LEU A 27 0.71 5.60 -3.14
C LEU A 27 0.23 6.90 -2.50
N THR A 28 0.31 6.96 -1.18
CA THR A 28 0.05 8.14 -0.34
C THR A 28 0.90 8.08 0.93
N THR A 29 0.64 8.98 1.87
CA THR A 29 1.26 8.97 3.21
C THR A 29 0.84 7.77 4.06
N ARG A 30 -0.31 7.13 3.76
CA ARG A 30 -0.89 6.05 4.58
C ARG A 30 -0.93 4.69 3.89
N ILE A 31 -0.66 4.65 2.57
CA ILE A 31 -0.73 3.43 1.78
C ILE A 31 0.59 3.18 1.04
N GLY A 32 1.24 2.07 1.38
CA GLY A 32 2.36 1.50 0.64
C GLY A 32 1.91 0.30 -0.22
N ARG A 33 2.53 0.11 -1.38
CA ARG A 33 2.32 -1.02 -2.27
C ARG A 33 3.63 -1.72 -2.54
N LEU A 34 3.72 -2.99 -2.15
CA LEU A 34 4.86 -3.86 -2.44
C LEU A 34 4.48 -4.88 -3.51
N ARG A 35 5.12 -4.82 -4.66
CA ARG A 35 4.98 -5.82 -5.73
C ARG A 35 6.11 -6.83 -5.60
N LEU A 36 5.75 -8.10 -5.72
CA LEU A 36 6.71 -9.19 -5.79
C LEU A 36 6.80 -9.70 -7.22
N LYS A 37 8.02 -10.10 -7.61
CA LYS A 37 8.32 -10.70 -8.90
C LYS A 37 7.51 -11.97 -9.06
N ARG A 38 7.13 -12.23 -10.31
CA ARG A 38 6.54 -13.51 -10.68
C ARG A 38 7.65 -14.55 -10.79
N CYS A 39 7.57 -15.64 -10.04
CA CYS A 39 8.50 -16.76 -10.14
C CYS A 39 7.76 -18.02 -10.59
N GLY A 40 8.13 -18.56 -11.76
CA GLY A 40 7.53 -19.78 -12.31
C GLY A 40 6.01 -19.69 -12.51
N SER A 41 5.28 -20.68 -11.99
CA SER A 41 3.81 -20.77 -12.06
C SER A 41 3.08 -19.89 -11.03
N VAL A 42 3.79 -19.24 -10.11
CA VAL A 42 3.17 -18.42 -9.07
C VAL A 42 2.57 -17.15 -9.69
N PRO A 43 1.30 -16.80 -9.41
CA PRO A 43 0.71 -15.53 -9.84
C PRO A 43 1.48 -14.32 -9.26
N ALA A 44 1.44 -13.19 -9.96
CA ALA A 44 2.04 -11.96 -9.45
C ALA A 44 1.37 -11.56 -8.12
N LEU A 45 2.16 -11.50 -7.05
CA LEU A 45 1.69 -11.11 -5.73
C LEU A 45 1.94 -9.62 -5.52
N THR A 46 0.95 -8.93 -4.96
CA THR A 46 1.13 -7.53 -4.56
C THR A 46 0.47 -7.29 -3.22
N VAL A 47 1.27 -6.87 -2.26
CA VAL A 47 0.88 -6.59 -0.89
C VAL A 47 0.61 -5.09 -0.76
N PHE A 48 -0.49 -4.74 -0.08
CA PHE A 48 -0.76 -3.36 0.34
C PHE A 48 -0.53 -3.26 1.83
N VAL A 49 0.20 -2.23 2.24
CA VAL A 49 0.42 -1.91 3.65
C VAL A 49 -0.28 -0.60 3.93
N THR A 50 -1.20 -0.61 4.89
CA THR A 50 -2.04 0.53 5.21
C THR A 50 -2.12 0.71 6.72
N TYR A 51 -2.02 1.95 7.20
CA TYR A 51 -2.40 2.24 8.59
C TYR A 51 -3.93 2.33 8.68
N ALA A 52 -4.52 1.53 9.56
CA ALA A 52 -5.95 1.62 9.83
C ALA A 52 -6.25 2.95 10.55
N PRO A 53 -7.31 3.67 10.15
CA PRO A 53 -7.82 4.78 10.95
C PRO A 53 -8.13 4.29 12.37
N THR A 54 -7.73 5.04 13.39
CA THR A 54 -8.12 4.77 14.77
C THR A 54 -9.47 5.44 15.07
N SER A 55 -10.06 5.17 16.25
CA SER A 55 -11.32 5.80 16.66
C SER A 55 -11.23 7.31 16.87
N ASP A 56 -10.03 7.90 16.85
CA ASP A 56 -9.79 9.34 17.01
C ASP A 56 -9.93 10.13 15.70
N TYR A 57 -10.20 9.43 14.60
CA TYR A 57 -10.43 10.01 13.28
C TYR A 57 -11.94 10.27 13.08
N ASP A 58 -12.29 11.37 12.41
CA ASP A 58 -13.68 11.63 12.05
C ASP A 58 -14.16 10.74 10.90
N ASP A 59 -15.48 10.68 10.69
CA ASP A 59 -16.09 9.82 9.67
C ASP A 59 -15.61 10.18 8.25
N GLU A 60 -15.23 11.44 8.01
CA GLU A 60 -14.74 11.93 6.72
C GLU A 60 -13.32 11.41 6.45
N GLU A 61 -12.44 11.44 7.45
CA GLU A 61 -11.09 10.89 7.41
C GLU A 61 -11.11 9.35 7.19
N VAL A 62 -12.11 8.66 7.77
CA VAL A 62 -12.35 7.22 7.59
C VAL A 62 -12.88 6.92 6.19
N GLU A 63 -13.87 7.64 5.70
CA GLU A 63 -14.43 7.45 4.36
C GLU A 63 -13.38 7.73 3.28
N ALA A 64 -12.59 8.80 3.46
CA ALA A 64 -11.46 9.11 2.59
C ALA A 64 -10.47 7.94 2.51
N PHE A 65 -10.18 7.28 3.64
CA PHE A 65 -9.33 6.08 3.68
C PHE A 65 -9.94 4.91 2.88
N TYR A 66 -11.25 4.65 3.00
CA TYR A 66 -11.90 3.58 2.24
C TYR A 66 -11.90 3.84 0.73
N VAL A 67 -12.16 5.08 0.32
CA VAL A 67 -12.09 5.50 -1.09
C VAL A 67 -10.68 5.34 -1.64
N GLU A 68 -9.67 5.78 -0.88
CA GLU A 68 -8.26 5.68 -1.24
C GLU A 68 -7.82 4.21 -1.39
N ARG A 69 -8.19 3.36 -0.43
CA ARG A 69 -7.96 1.90 -0.46
C ARG A 69 -8.61 1.24 -1.69
N LYS A 70 -9.87 1.59 -1.98
CA LYS A 70 -10.62 1.06 -3.14
C LYS A 70 -9.96 1.48 -4.45
N ASN A 71 -9.54 2.73 -4.56
CA ASN A 71 -8.84 3.24 -5.74
C ASN A 71 -7.48 2.56 -5.95
N SER A 72 -6.75 2.31 -4.86
CA SER A 72 -5.48 1.58 -4.87
C SER A 72 -5.65 0.16 -5.45
N ILE A 73 -6.70 -0.57 -5.04
CA ILE A 73 -7.04 -1.88 -5.60
C ILE A 73 -7.43 -1.78 -7.08
N ARG A 74 -8.27 -0.80 -7.43
CA ARG A 74 -8.70 -0.58 -8.82
C ARG A 74 -7.52 -0.33 -9.76
N ARG A 75 -6.53 0.44 -9.31
CA ARG A 75 -5.27 0.71 -10.05
C ARG A 75 -4.41 -0.53 -10.31
N LYS A 76 -4.67 -1.67 -9.64
CA LYS A 76 -4.04 -2.96 -9.99
C LYS A 76 -4.75 -3.68 -11.13
N ILE A 77 -6.06 -3.48 -11.28
CA ILE A 77 -6.91 -4.26 -12.19
C ILE A 77 -6.88 -3.65 -13.59
N THR A 78 -6.77 -2.32 -13.70
CA THR A 78 -6.42 -1.70 -14.98
C THR A 78 -4.95 -1.97 -15.31
N PRO A 79 -4.63 -2.56 -16.48
CA PRO A 79 -3.26 -2.66 -16.94
C PRO A 79 -2.70 -1.24 -17.05
N SER A 80 -1.52 -1.00 -16.47
CA SER A 80 -0.74 0.18 -16.85
C SER A 80 -0.43 0.04 -18.34
N THR A 81 -1.01 0.88 -19.18
CA THR A 81 -0.60 1.02 -20.58
C THR A 81 0.71 1.82 -20.62
N ARG A 82 1.80 1.19 -20.17
CA ARG A 82 3.20 1.44 -20.55
C ARG A 82 4.12 0.62 -19.65
#